data_AF-A0A0F9A2H1-F1
#
_entry.id   AF-A0A0F9A2H1-F1
#
_cell.length_a   1.000
_cell.length_b   1.000
_cell.length_c   1.000
_cell.angle_alpha   90.00
_cell.angle_beta   90.00
_cell.angle_gamma   90.00
#
_symmetry.space_group_name_H-M   'P 1'
#
loop_
_entity.id
_entity.type
_entity.pdbx_description
1 polymer ?
#
loop_
_entity_poly.entity_id
_entity_poly.type
_entity_poly.pdbx_seq_one_letter_code
_entity_poly.pdbx_strand_id
1 'polypeptide(L)'
;MAPDGTCFGSGRQLAKLPLDKWVQLAIRLELGKEAPKTYELTLSVPGQQPKSFTLPLVSHDFQVLTWLGFSGTSDARAVFYVDKIKLKTVE
;
A
#
# COMPACT_ATOMS: atom_id res chain seq x y z
N MET A 1 -3.17 -9.57 0.06
CA MET A 1 -2.66 -10.17 -1.18
C MET A 1 -3.21 -11.58 -1.25
N ALA A 2 -3.76 -12.00 -2.38
CA ALA A 2 -4.21 -13.38 -2.55
C ALA A 2 -3.00 -14.32 -2.75
N PRO A 3 -3.13 -15.64 -2.50
CA PRO A 3 -2.02 -16.59 -2.61
C PRO A 3 -1.34 -16.63 -3.98
N ASP A 4 -2.04 -16.20 -5.03
CA ASP A 4 -1.52 -16.13 -6.41
C ASP A 4 -0.71 -14.84 -6.70
N GLY A 5 -0.47 -14.00 -5.69
CA GLY A 5 0.24 -12.73 -5.82
C GLY A 5 -0.66 -11.55 -6.19
N THR A 6 -1.98 -11.72 -6.27
CA THR A 6 -2.89 -10.60 -6.57
C THR A 6 -2.91 -9.58 -5.43
N CYS A 7 -2.57 -8.34 -5.76
CA CYS A 7 -2.51 -7.20 -4.85
C CYS A 7 -3.78 -6.36 -4.96
N PHE A 8 -4.31 -5.95 -3.80
CA PHE A 8 -5.52 -5.15 -3.67
C PHE A 8 -5.21 -3.88 -2.87
N GLY A 9 -5.92 -2.79 -3.19
CA GLY A 9 -5.96 -1.57 -2.40
C GLY A 9 -7.38 -1.01 -2.40
N SER A 10 -7.91 -0.70 -1.23
CA SER A 10 -9.28 -0.20 -1.04
C SER A 10 -10.35 -1.03 -1.79
N GLY A 11 -10.23 -2.37 -1.73
CA GLY A 11 -11.16 -3.30 -2.39
C GLY A 11 -10.96 -3.47 -3.91
N ARG A 12 -10.05 -2.72 -4.53
CA ARG A 12 -9.75 -2.81 -5.97
C ARG A 12 -8.51 -3.66 -6.22
N GLN A 13 -8.55 -4.54 -7.21
CA GLN A 13 -7.38 -5.24 -7.72
C GLN A 13 -6.45 -4.25 -8.45
N LEU A 14 -5.18 -4.20 -8.05
CA LEU A 14 -4.19 -3.25 -8.57
C LEU A 14 -3.22 -3.90 -9.56
N ALA A 15 -2.68 -5.06 -9.19
CA ALA A 15 -1.66 -5.77 -9.97
C ALA A 15 -1.49 -7.21 -9.50
N LYS A 16 -0.76 -8.00 -10.29
CA LYS A 16 -0.19 -9.28 -9.87
C LYS A 16 1.29 -9.07 -9.54
N LEU A 17 1.67 -9.36 -8.30
CA LEU A 17 3.04 -9.19 -7.82
C LEU A 17 3.84 -10.47 -8.06
N PRO A 18 5.06 -10.37 -8.60
CA PRO A 18 5.95 -11.52 -8.69
C PRO A 18 6.43 -11.96 -7.30
N LEU A 19 6.54 -13.27 -7.11
CA LEU A 19 7.22 -13.85 -5.94
C LEU A 19 8.74 -13.65 -6.06
N ASP A 20 9.43 -13.63 -4.92
CA ASP A 20 10.89 -13.52 -4.81
C ASP A 20 11.51 -12.31 -5.51
N LYS A 21 10.74 -11.23 -5.65
CA LYS A 21 11.19 -9.95 -6.19
C LYS A 21 10.81 -8.81 -5.26
N TRP A 22 11.74 -7.87 -5.09
CA TRP A 22 11.46 -6.63 -4.40
C TRP A 22 10.50 -5.77 -5.24
N VAL A 23 9.38 -5.40 -4.63
CA VAL A 23 8.45 -4.40 -5.17
C VAL A 23 8.46 -3.19 -4.26
N GLN A 24 8.42 -2.00 -4.84
CA GLN A 24 8.36 -0.77 -4.07
C GLN A 24 6.93 -0.23 -4.07
N LEU A 25 6.47 0.14 -2.87
CA LEU A 25 5.20 0.79 -2.63
C LEU A 25 5.49 2.21 -2.11
N ALA A 26 4.91 3.21 -2.76
CA ALA A 26 4.87 4.57 -2.24
C ALA A 26 3.42 4.96 -2.01
N ILE A 27 3.12 5.46 -0.81
CA ILE A 27 1.78 5.93 -0.43
C ILE A 27 1.89 7.38 -0.03
N ARG A 28 1.04 8.23 -0.60
CA ARG A 28 0.92 9.64 -0.24
C ARG A 28 -0.54 9.94 0.09
N LEU A 29 -0.74 10.59 1.22
CA LEU A 29 -2.06 11.00 1.68
C LEU A 29 -1.94 12.31 2.45
N GLU A 30 -3.01 13.08 2.42
CA GLU A 30 -3.20 14.23 3.27
C GLU A 30 -4.07 13.82 4.47
N LEU A 31 -3.78 14.42 5.63
CA LEU A 31 -4.42 14.09 6.90
C LEU A 31 -5.14 15.32 7.44
N GLY A 32 -6.18 15.08 8.24
CA GLY A 32 -7.00 16.14 8.83
C GLY A 32 -8.45 16.12 8.36
N LYS A 33 -9.24 17.01 8.95
CA LYS A 33 -10.69 17.08 8.76
C LYS A 33 -11.07 17.39 7.31
N GLU A 34 -10.37 18.35 6.71
CA GLU A 34 -10.62 18.86 5.35
C GLU A 34 -9.80 18.16 4.26
N ALA A 35 -9.00 17.14 4.63
CA ALA A 35 -8.19 16.41 3.67
C ALA A 35 -9.08 15.58 2.72
N PRO A 36 -8.67 15.40 1.44
CA PRO A 36 -9.32 14.48 0.53
C PRO A 36 -9.48 13.09 1.15
N LYS A 37 -10.65 12.45 0.93
CA LYS A 37 -10.90 11.08 1.40
C LYS A 37 -10.28 10.02 0.48
N THR A 38 -9.11 10.32 -0.04
CA THR A 38 -8.34 9.52 -0.99
C THR A 38 -6.87 9.52 -0.63
N TYR A 39 -6.13 8.57 -1.20
CA TYR A 39 -4.67 8.54 -1.16
C TYR A 39 -4.13 8.14 -2.54
N GLU A 40 -2.89 8.53 -2.80
CA GLU A 40 -2.13 8.10 -3.96
C GLU A 40 -1.28 6.89 -3.58
N LEU A 41 -1.30 5.87 -4.44
CA LEU A 41 -0.43 4.70 -4.34
C LEU A 41 0.33 4.54 -5.64
N THR A 42 1.66 4.49 -5.57
CA THR A 42 2.51 4.10 -6.68
C THR A 42 3.13 2.75 -6.40
N LEU A 43 2.95 1.82 -7.33
CA LEU A 43 3.51 0.48 -7.30
C LEU A 43 4.59 0.35 -8.38
N SER A 44 5.81 0.05 -7.97
CA SER A 44 6.94 -0.20 -8.87
C SER A 44 7.34 -1.68 -8.80
N VAL A 45 7.10 -2.39 -9.90
CA VAL A 45 7.47 -3.80 -10.07
C VAL A 45 8.67 -3.88 -11.01
N PRO A 46 9.72 -4.65 -10.68
CA PRO A 46 10.89 -4.79 -11.55
C PRO A 46 10.51 -5.19 -12.98
N GLY A 47 11.07 -4.48 -13.97
CA GLY A 47 10.81 -4.71 -15.39
C GLY A 47 9.46 -4.17 -15.89
N GLN A 48 8.69 -3.46 -15.07
CA GLN A 48 7.46 -2.79 -15.47
C GLN A 48 7.56 -1.28 -15.24
N GLN A 49 6.79 -0.52 -16.01
CA GLN A 49 6.58 0.90 -15.70
C GLN A 49 5.80 1.03 -14.39
N PRO A 50 6.18 1.97 -13.50
CA PRO A 50 5.43 2.24 -12.28
C PRO A 50 3.95 2.54 -12.58
N LYS A 51 3.06 2.02 -11.74
CA LYS A 51 1.62 2.26 -11.85
C LYS A 51 1.16 3.10 -10.67
N SER A 52 0.50 4.22 -10.97
CA SER A 52 -0.08 5.10 -9.95
C SER A 52 -1.60 4.97 -9.91
N PHE A 53 -2.15 5.04 -8.71
CA PHE A 53 -3.57 4.92 -8.44
C PHE A 53 -3.99 5.99 -7.43
N THR A 54 -5.14 6.62 -7.66
CA THR A 54 -5.85 7.36 -6.62
C THR A 54 -6.96 6.47 -6.09
N LEU A 55 -6.93 6.18 -4.78
CA LEU A 55 -7.82 5.21 -4.14
C LEU A 55 -8.55 5.87 -2.97
N PRO A 56 -9.81 5.50 -2.69
CA PRO A 56 -10.53 6.02 -1.53
C PRO A 56 -9.96 5.48 -0.22
N LEU A 57 -10.00 6.28 0.83
CA LEU A 57 -9.79 5.78 2.19
C LEU A 57 -10.94 4.82 2.55
N VAL A 58 -10.64 3.74 3.28
CA VAL A 58 -11.65 2.74 3.67
C VAL A 58 -12.62 3.33 4.70
N SER A 59 -12.13 4.17 5.61
CA SER A 59 -12.96 4.90 6.58
C SER A 59 -12.94 6.40 6.26
N HIS A 60 -14.11 7.01 6.19
CA HIS A 60 -14.27 8.46 5.99
C HIS A 60 -13.83 9.28 7.23
N ASP A 61 -13.81 8.63 8.39
CA ASP A 61 -13.40 9.24 9.67
C ASP A 61 -11.88 9.22 9.89
N PHE A 62 -11.12 8.59 8.99
CA PHE A 62 -9.67 8.57 9.08
C PHE A 62 -9.10 9.98 8.85
N GLN A 63 -8.46 10.52 9.89
CA GLN A 63 -7.90 11.89 9.90
C GLN A 63 -6.47 11.96 10.45
N VAL A 64 -6.05 10.97 11.24
CA VAL A 64 -4.74 10.93 11.88
C VAL A 64 -4.13 9.55 11.70
N LEU A 65 -2.88 9.50 11.24
CA LEU A 65 -2.11 8.27 11.18
C LEU A 65 -1.48 8.01 12.54
N THR A 66 -2.09 7.12 13.32
CA THR A 66 -1.55 6.69 14.62
C THR A 66 -0.77 5.37 14.55
N TRP A 67 -0.94 4.61 13.46
CA TRP A 67 -0.28 3.31 13.28
C TRP A 67 -0.05 3.01 11.79
N LEU A 68 1.15 2.54 11.48
CA LEU A 68 1.52 1.96 10.19
C LEU A 68 2.21 0.63 10.45
N GLY A 69 1.75 -0.44 9.83
CA GLY A 69 2.35 -1.75 10.00
C GLY A 69 2.08 -2.71 8.84
N PHE A 70 2.79 -3.83 8.88
CA PHE A 70 2.67 -4.93 7.95
C PHE A 70 2.17 -6.15 8.73
N SER A 71 1.14 -6.82 8.21
CA SER A 71 0.60 -8.02 8.83
C SER A 71 0.28 -9.08 7.77
N GLY A 72 0.60 -10.33 8.10
CA GLY A 72 0.02 -11.50 7.42
C GLY A 72 -1.34 -11.79 8.03
N THR A 73 -2.38 -11.88 7.21
CA THR A 73 -3.77 -12.11 7.66
C THR A 73 -4.22 -13.56 7.48
N SER A 74 -3.27 -14.48 7.31
CA SER A 74 -3.52 -15.91 7.09
C SER A 74 -2.89 -16.71 8.23
N ASP A 75 -3.48 -17.86 8.56
CA ASP A 75 -2.95 -18.82 9.53
C ASP A 75 -1.78 -19.66 8.96
N ALA A 76 -1.49 -19.53 7.67
CA ALA A 76 -0.36 -20.19 7.05
C ALA A 76 0.97 -19.58 7.54
N ARG A 77 1.95 -20.45 7.82
CA ARG A 77 3.33 -20.00 8.11
C ARG A 77 3.92 -19.35 6.86
N ALA A 78 4.37 -18.11 6.99
CA ALA A 78 4.96 -17.35 5.91
C ALA A 78 6.10 -16.46 6.43
N VAL A 79 7.01 -16.11 5.52
CA VAL A 79 8.10 -15.16 5.76
C VAL A 79 7.92 -13.98 4.81
N PHE A 80 7.96 -12.76 5.36
CA PHE A 80 7.91 -11.52 4.59
C PHE A 80 9.18 -10.71 4.86
N TYR A 81 9.83 -10.26 3.80
CA TYR A 81 10.97 -9.36 3.89
C TYR A 81 10.50 -7.93 3.63
N VAL A 82 10.85 -7.02 4.54
CA VAL A 82 10.53 -5.59 4.42
C VAL A 82 11.83 -4.81 4.60
N ASP A 83 12.08 -3.89 3.67
CA ASP A 83 13.28 -3.05 3.67
C ASP A 83 12.94 -1.64 3.18
N LYS A 84 13.81 -0.67 3.45
CA LYS A 84 13.72 0.73 3.02
C LYS A 84 12.44 1.44 3.44
N ILE A 85 11.95 1.14 4.64
CA ILE A 85 10.82 1.85 5.24
C ILE A 85 11.23 3.30 5.48
N LYS A 86 10.49 4.22 4.87
CA LYS A 86 10.64 5.67 5.07
C LYS A 86 9.26 6.26 5.34
N LEU A 87 9.12 6.91 6.48
CA LEU A 87 7.93 7.68 6.84
C LEU A 87 8.36 9.13 7.05
N LYS A 88 7.68 10.05 6.37
CA LYS A 88 7.96 11.48 6.45
C LYS A 88 6.69 12.28 6.18
N THR A 89 6.60 13.45 6.77
CA THR A 89 5.74 14.52 6.27
C THR A 89 6.36 15.12 5.01
N VAL A 90 5.54 15.72 4.16
CA VAL A 90 6.05 16.54 3.06
C VAL A 90 6.16 17.95 3.62
N GLU A 91 7.39 18.36 3.96
CA GLU A 91 7.75 19.78 4.10
C GLU A 91 8.10 20.36 2.73
#